data_AF-A0A9J5XCW7-F1
#
_entry.id   AF-A0A9J5XCW7-F1
#
_cell.length_a   1.000
_cell.length_b   1.000
_cell.length_c   1.000
_cell.angle_alpha   90.00
_cell.angle_beta   90.00
_cell.angle_gamma   90.00
#
_symmetry.space_group_name_H-M   'P 1'
#
loop_
_entity.id
_entity.type
_entity.pdbx_description
1 polymer ?
#
loop_
_entity_poly.entity_id
_entity_poly.type
_entity_poly.pdbx_seq_one_letter_code
_entity_poly.pdbx_strand_id
1 'polypeptide(L)'
;MNEVSEFCIKYDILIPKFDEFYVICGRSRRRIVEYTILHHYRVEVFYKIIDWQRQELNNRFDVVTTDLLMGIDCLNPVDSLSNFEMEKILRLAELYPDDFDKYFIVDLRFQLENYIVDVRDHDKKFFSLKGLSNLSKILVDTKKHRAYPLVF
;
A
#
# COMPACT_ATOMS: atom_id res chain seq x y z
N MET A 1 -7.15 17.19 25.19
CA MET A 1 -7.32 18.08 24.02
C MET A 1 -6.15 17.82 23.10
N ASN A 2 -6.39 17.77 21.80
CA ASN A 2 -5.47 17.22 20.80
C ASN A 2 -4.32 18.18 20.51
N GLU A 3 -3.12 17.65 20.25
CA GLU A 3 -1.92 18.39 19.79
C GLU A 3 -2.24 19.41 18.68
N VAL A 4 -3.22 19.08 17.82
CA VAL A 4 -3.72 19.95 16.75
C VAL A 4 -4.36 21.24 17.28
N SER A 5 -5.13 21.17 18.37
CA SER A 5 -5.75 22.34 18.97
C SER A 5 -4.70 23.26 19.61
N GLU A 6 -3.68 22.67 20.26
CA GLU A 6 -2.56 23.42 20.84
C GLU A 6 -1.74 24.11 19.75
N PHE A 7 -1.49 23.42 18.63
CA PHE A 7 -0.84 24.01 17.45
C PHE A 7 -1.66 25.19 16.91
N CYS A 8 -2.96 25.03 16.71
CA CYS A 8 -3.81 26.10 16.21
C CYS A 8 -3.79 27.32 17.13
N ILE A 9 -3.91 27.12 18.44
CA ILE A 9 -3.84 28.22 19.43
C ILE A 9 -2.47 28.91 19.39
N LYS A 10 -1.37 28.14 19.32
CA LYS A 10 0.00 28.68 19.27
C LYS A 10 0.23 29.62 18.09
N TYR A 11 -0.38 29.33 16.94
CA TYR A 11 -0.22 30.12 15.71
C TYR A 11 -1.43 31.01 15.39
N ASP A 12 -2.32 31.23 16.37
CA ASP A 12 -3.53 32.04 16.23
C ASP A 12 -4.43 31.62 15.04
N ILE A 13 -4.47 30.31 14.78
CA ILE A 13 -5.33 29.70 13.78
C ILE A 13 -6.69 29.47 14.40
N LEU A 14 -7.71 30.13 13.85
CA LEU A 14 -9.10 29.95 14.27
C LEU A 14 -9.54 28.50 14.08
N ILE A 15 -9.95 27.86 15.18
CA ILE A 15 -10.56 26.53 15.15
C ILE A 15 -12.06 26.69 14.86
N PRO A 16 -12.56 26.17 13.72
CA PRO A 16 -13.98 26.26 13.40
C PRO A 16 -14.82 25.46 14.39
N LYS A 17 -16.02 25.96 14.71
CA LYS A 17 -17.03 25.17 15.42
C LYS A 17 -17.72 24.24 14.43
N PHE A 18 -17.34 22.97 14.48
CA PHE A 18 -17.75 21.98 13.49
C PHE A 18 -19.25 21.70 13.41
N ASP A 19 -20.01 22.01 14.47
CA ASP A 19 -21.48 21.87 14.51
C ASP A 19 -22.23 23.08 13.92
N GLU A 20 -21.55 24.19 13.63
CA GLU A 20 -22.19 25.36 13.01
C GLU A 20 -22.48 25.11 11.53
N PHE A 21 -23.47 25.80 10.99
CA PHE A 21 -23.78 25.73 9.56
C PHE A 21 -22.63 26.26 8.71
N TYR A 22 -22.35 25.57 7.61
CA TYR A 22 -21.32 26.01 6.69
C TYR A 22 -21.80 27.24 5.89
N VAL A 23 -21.02 28.32 5.96
CA VAL A 23 -21.29 29.55 5.24
C VAL A 23 -20.32 29.67 4.06
N ILE A 24 -20.85 29.74 2.84
CA ILE A 24 -20.04 29.96 1.64
C ILE A 24 -19.51 31.40 1.65
N CYS A 25 -18.20 31.56 1.83
CA CYS A 25 -17.54 32.87 1.74
C CYS A 25 -17.57 33.40 0.29
N GLY A 26 -17.90 34.69 0.09
CA GLY A 26 -17.85 35.34 -1.23
C GLY A 26 -19.08 35.22 -2.13
N ARG A 27 -20.20 34.64 -1.67
CA ARG A 27 -21.50 34.65 -2.39
C ARG A 27 -22.58 35.38 -1.59
N SER A 28 -23.61 35.90 -2.27
CA SER A 28 -24.75 36.52 -1.58
C SER A 28 -25.37 35.50 -0.61
N ARG A 29 -25.76 35.96 0.59
CA ARG A 29 -26.34 35.15 1.68
C ARG A 29 -27.64 34.40 1.34
N ARG A 30 -28.09 34.43 0.08
CA ARG A 30 -29.33 33.80 -0.40
C ARG A 30 -29.22 32.29 -0.62
N ARG A 31 -28.03 31.68 -0.44
CA ARG A 31 -27.84 30.22 -0.42
C ARG A 31 -27.03 29.83 0.82
N ILE A 32 -27.71 29.73 1.95
CA ILE A 32 -27.19 29.00 3.11
C ILE A 32 -27.25 27.53 2.73
N VAL A 33 -26.15 26.81 2.93
CA VAL A 33 -26.15 25.36 2.71
C VAL A 33 -26.61 24.70 4.01
N GLU A 34 -27.59 23.79 3.93
CA GLU A 34 -28.22 23.14 5.10
C GLU A 34 -27.36 22.02 5.69
N TYR A 35 -26.04 22.18 5.71
CA TYR A 35 -25.15 21.21 6.36
C TYR A 35 -24.09 21.92 7.21
N THR A 36 -23.54 21.18 8.17
CA THR A 36 -22.55 21.70 9.13
C THR A 36 -21.17 21.87 8.52
N ILE A 37 -20.31 22.66 9.15
CA ILE A 37 -18.89 22.79 8.79
C ILE A 37 -18.21 21.41 8.76
N LEU A 38 -18.54 20.52 9.69
CA LEU A 38 -18.05 19.15 9.69
C LEU A 38 -18.42 18.41 8.41
N HIS A 39 -19.69 18.49 8.00
CA HIS A 39 -20.18 17.83 6.80
C HIS A 39 -19.47 18.39 5.56
N HIS A 40 -19.29 19.72 5.48
CA HIS A 40 -18.57 20.35 4.38
C HIS A 40 -17.18 19.73 4.19
N TYR A 41 -16.35 19.78 5.22
CA TYR A 41 -14.99 19.30 5.10
C TYR A 41 -14.95 17.79 4.85
N ARG A 42 -15.75 17.01 5.58
CA ARG A 42 -15.74 15.56 5.45
C ARG A 42 -16.26 15.08 4.10
N VAL A 43 -17.44 15.53 3.68
CA VAL A 43 -18.16 14.99 2.52
C VAL A 43 -17.84 15.79 1.27
N GLU A 44 -17.95 17.11 1.34
CA GLU A 44 -17.84 17.97 0.16
C GLU A 44 -16.40 18.23 -0.27
N VAL A 45 -15.43 18.11 0.64
CA VAL A 45 -14.01 18.32 0.37
C VAL A 45 -13.24 17.00 0.42
N PHE A 46 -13.11 16.36 1.59
CA PHE A 46 -12.21 15.22 1.77
C PHE A 46 -12.65 13.99 0.98
N TYR A 47 -13.94 13.60 1.02
CA TYR A 47 -14.41 12.46 0.21
C TYR A 47 -14.22 12.71 -1.29
N LYS A 48 -14.51 13.93 -1.79
CA LYS A 48 -14.24 14.25 -3.20
C LYS A 48 -12.76 14.16 -3.56
N ILE A 49 -11.87 14.64 -2.69
CA ILE A 49 -10.42 14.53 -2.91
C ILE A 49 -9.98 13.06 -2.93
N ILE A 50 -10.49 12.24 -2.01
CA ILE A 50 -10.19 10.80 -1.96
C ILE A 50 -10.68 10.10 -3.22
N ASP A 51 -11.90 10.39 -3.66
CA ASP A 51 -12.48 9.82 -4.88
C ASP A 51 -11.67 10.23 -6.12
N TRP A 52 -11.24 11.50 -6.20
CA TRP A 52 -10.35 11.98 -7.27
C TRP A 52 -9.00 11.28 -7.26
N GLN A 53 -8.36 11.13 -6.09
CA GLN A 53 -7.09 10.41 -5.98
C GLN A 53 -7.25 8.95 -6.40
N ARG A 54 -8.33 8.30 -5.98
CA ARG A 54 -8.64 6.92 -6.38
C ARG A 54 -8.85 6.81 -7.89
N GLN A 55 -9.59 7.74 -8.48
CA GLN A 55 -9.81 7.77 -9.93
C GLN A 55 -8.50 7.99 -10.68
N GLU A 56 -7.65 8.92 -10.23
CA GLU A 56 -6.35 9.18 -10.84
C GLU A 56 -5.43 7.95 -10.77
N LEU A 57 -5.41 7.25 -9.63
CA LEU A 57 -4.67 5.99 -9.49
C LEU A 57 -5.18 4.94 -10.48
N ASN A 58 -6.50 4.75 -10.57
CA ASN A 58 -7.10 3.80 -11.51
C ASN A 58 -6.86 4.17 -12.98
N ASN A 59 -6.68 5.47 -13.29
CA ASN A 59 -6.37 5.93 -14.65
C ASN A 59 -4.89 5.71 -15.00
N ARG A 60 -3.98 5.78 -14.01
CA ARG A 60 -2.54 5.62 -14.21
C ARG A 60 -2.08 4.17 -14.16
N PHE A 61 -2.71 3.37 -13.31
CA PHE A 61 -2.40 1.96 -13.11
C PHE A 61 -3.55 1.13 -13.66
N ASP A 62 -3.31 0.48 -14.79
CA ASP A 62 -4.19 -0.55 -15.28
C ASP A 62 -4.12 -1.81 -14.37
N VAL A 63 -4.92 -2.81 -14.72
CA VAL A 63 -4.98 -4.07 -13.94
C VAL A 63 -3.61 -4.74 -13.87
N VAL A 64 -2.87 -4.75 -14.98
CA VAL A 64 -1.57 -5.42 -15.11
C VAL A 64 -0.51 -4.74 -14.23
N THR A 65 -0.39 -3.41 -14.32
CA THR A 65 0.55 -2.64 -13.50
C THR A 65 0.20 -2.69 -12.01
N THR A 66 -1.09 -2.75 -11.68
CA THR A 66 -1.54 -2.94 -10.30
C THR A 66 -1.14 -4.31 -9.77
N ASP A 67 -1.39 -5.38 -10.53
CA ASP A 67 -0.98 -6.74 -10.16
C ASP A 67 0.54 -6.86 -10.01
N LEU A 68 1.30 -6.20 -10.88
CA LEU A 68 2.76 -6.11 -10.79
C LEU A 68 3.22 -5.48 -9.48
N LEU A 69 2.70 -4.31 -9.13
CA LEU A 69 3.06 -3.61 -7.90
C LEU A 69 2.68 -4.42 -6.65
N MET A 70 1.52 -5.06 -6.67
CA MET A 70 1.05 -5.91 -5.58
C MET A 70 1.92 -7.16 -5.43
N GLY A 71 2.37 -7.78 -6.53
CA GLY A 71 3.30 -8.91 -6.51
C GLY A 71 4.67 -8.54 -5.94
N ILE A 72 5.19 -7.36 -6.29
CA ILE A 72 6.46 -6.84 -5.73
C ILE A 72 6.34 -6.59 -4.23
N ASP A 73 5.21 -6.04 -3.76
CA ASP A 73 4.97 -5.82 -2.33
C ASP A 73 4.92 -7.12 -1.52
N CYS A 74 4.46 -8.23 -2.12
CA CYS A 74 4.47 -9.54 -1.47
C CYS A 74 5.88 -10.06 -1.14
N LEU A 75 6.91 -9.55 -1.82
CA LEU A 75 8.33 -9.90 -1.54
C LEU A 75 8.98 -8.91 -0.57
N ASN A 76 8.27 -7.90 -0.08
CA ASN A 76 8.80 -6.90 0.83
C ASN A 76 9.15 -7.54 2.19
N PRO A 77 10.42 -7.53 2.63
CA PRO A 77 10.81 -8.24 3.84
C PRO A 77 10.47 -7.49 5.14
N VAL A 78 9.88 -6.30 5.04
CA VAL A 78 9.40 -5.52 6.20
C VAL A 78 8.39 -6.36 7.00
N ASP A 79 8.48 -6.25 8.33
CA ASP A 79 7.63 -6.97 9.28
C ASP A 79 7.57 -8.49 9.03
N SER A 80 8.72 -9.06 8.64
CA SER A 80 8.88 -10.49 8.35
C SER A 80 7.93 -10.97 7.25
N LEU A 81 7.98 -10.31 6.08
CA LEU A 81 7.17 -10.66 4.91
C LEU A 81 5.66 -10.65 5.23
N SER A 82 5.20 -9.65 6.00
CA SER A 82 3.78 -9.56 6.43
C SER A 82 2.79 -9.48 5.27
N ASN A 83 3.23 -8.91 4.14
CA ASN A 83 2.42 -8.69 2.95
C ASN A 83 2.49 -9.88 1.98
N PHE A 84 3.17 -10.97 2.35
CA PHE A 84 3.32 -12.14 1.49
C PHE A 84 1.96 -12.78 1.18
N GLU A 85 1.66 -12.85 -0.11
CA GLU A 85 0.47 -13.52 -0.63
C GLU A 85 0.86 -14.28 -1.90
N MET A 86 0.97 -15.61 -1.77
CA MET A 86 1.47 -16.48 -2.83
C MET A 86 0.70 -16.32 -4.15
N GLU A 87 -0.63 -16.24 -4.10
CA GLU A 87 -1.46 -16.15 -5.31
C GLU A 87 -1.18 -14.86 -6.10
N LYS A 88 -0.78 -13.76 -5.46
CA LYS A 88 -0.38 -12.53 -6.16
C LYS A 88 0.96 -12.68 -6.88
N ILE A 89 1.90 -13.41 -6.29
CA ILE A 89 3.20 -13.71 -6.91
C ILE A 89 3.01 -14.67 -8.09
N LEU A 90 2.12 -15.67 -7.97
CA LEU A 90 1.81 -16.57 -9.07
C LEU A 90 1.11 -15.84 -10.22
N ARG A 91 0.17 -14.95 -9.90
CA ARG A 91 -0.47 -14.08 -10.91
C ARG A 91 0.54 -13.19 -11.62
N LEU A 92 1.58 -12.71 -10.91
CA LEU A 92 2.69 -12.00 -11.54
C LEU A 92 3.42 -12.88 -12.56
N ALA A 93 3.74 -14.13 -12.22
CA ALA A 93 4.38 -15.07 -13.15
C ALA A 93 3.52 -15.34 -14.39
N GLU A 94 2.19 -15.44 -14.24
CA GLU A 94 1.25 -15.61 -15.35
C GLU A 94 1.24 -14.44 -16.35
N LEU A 95 1.67 -13.24 -15.93
CA LEU A 95 1.82 -12.08 -16.82
C LEU A 95 3.03 -12.19 -17.77
N TYR A 96 3.96 -13.13 -17.51
CA TYR A 96 5.18 -13.35 -18.28
C TYR A 96 5.25 -14.79 -18.82
N PRO A 97 4.34 -15.18 -19.74
CA PRO A 97 4.25 -16.56 -20.23
C PRO A 97 5.47 -17.02 -21.05
N ASP A 98 6.27 -16.08 -21.57
CA ASP A 98 7.53 -16.38 -22.26
C ASP A 98 8.64 -16.82 -21.30
N ASP A 99 8.58 -16.36 -20.03
CA ASP A 99 9.54 -16.68 -18.97
C ASP A 99 9.03 -17.78 -18.04
N PHE A 100 7.71 -17.85 -17.82
CA PHE A 100 7.04 -18.79 -16.92
C PHE A 100 5.96 -19.59 -17.65
N ASP A 101 6.32 -20.79 -18.12
CA ASP A 101 5.33 -21.74 -18.61
C ASP A 101 4.53 -22.37 -17.44
N LYS A 102 3.54 -23.21 -17.80
CA LYS A 102 2.68 -23.88 -16.80
C LYS A 102 3.46 -24.79 -15.84
N TYR A 103 4.59 -25.35 -16.26
CA TYR A 103 5.42 -26.19 -15.40
C TYR A 103 6.20 -25.32 -14.41
N PHE A 104 6.78 -24.22 -14.89
CA PHE A 104 7.45 -23.24 -14.04
C PHE A 104 6.53 -22.62 -12.99
N ILE A 105 5.26 -22.38 -13.30
CA ILE A 105 4.27 -21.88 -12.31
C ILE A 105 4.06 -22.91 -11.18
N VAL A 106 3.99 -24.20 -11.49
CA VAL A 106 3.85 -25.27 -10.49
C VAL A 106 5.10 -25.37 -9.62
N ASP A 107 6.28 -25.32 -10.24
CA ASP A 107 7.56 -25.34 -9.51
C ASP A 107 7.75 -24.09 -8.65
N LEU A 108 7.35 -22.92 -9.14
CA LEU A 108 7.37 -21.67 -8.40
C LEU A 108 6.47 -21.75 -7.16
N ARG A 109 5.25 -22.30 -7.29
CA ARG A 109 4.36 -22.52 -6.14
C ARG A 109 5.05 -23.38 -5.07
N PHE A 110 5.65 -24.49 -5.47
CA PHE A 110 6.36 -25.37 -4.54
C PHE A 110 7.56 -24.66 -3.87
N GLN A 111 8.32 -23.85 -4.63
CA GLN A 111 9.41 -23.07 -4.05
C GLN A 111 8.91 -22.01 -3.08
N LEU A 112 7.81 -21.32 -3.39
CA LEU A 112 7.23 -20.28 -2.52
C LEU A 112 6.74 -20.85 -1.18
N GLU A 113 6.09 -22.03 -1.19
CA GLU A 113 5.66 -22.71 0.03
C GLU A 113 6.82 -23.06 0.96
N ASN A 114 7.94 -23.52 0.40
CA ASN A 114 9.14 -23.82 1.17
C ASN A 114 9.93 -22.56 1.56
N TYR A 115 9.96 -21.55 0.68
CA TYR A 115 10.65 -20.29 0.87
C TYR A 115 10.09 -19.55 2.07
N ILE A 116 8.75 -19.42 2.17
CA ILE A 116 8.13 -18.66 3.25
C ILE A 116 8.47 -19.31 4.60
N VAL A 117 8.42 -20.63 4.70
CA VAL A 117 8.74 -21.35 5.95
C VAL A 117 10.23 -21.19 6.32
N ASP A 118 11.16 -21.32 5.37
CA ASP A 118 12.60 -21.18 5.65
C ASP A 118 13.00 -19.73 5.97
N VAL A 119 12.56 -18.77 5.14
CA VAL A 119 12.98 -17.36 5.23
C VAL A 119 12.22 -16.60 6.31
N ARG A 120 10.91 -16.81 6.46
CA ARG A 120 10.09 -16.08 7.43
C ARG A 120 10.14 -16.70 8.82
N ASP A 121 10.02 -18.02 8.93
CA ASP A 121 9.74 -18.66 10.21
C ASP A 121 11.01 -19.18 10.90
N HIS A 122 12.04 -19.57 10.12
CA HIS A 122 13.23 -20.22 10.66
C HIS A 122 14.48 -19.33 10.69
N ASP A 123 14.74 -18.54 9.66
CA ASP A 123 16.01 -17.83 9.52
C ASP A 123 15.95 -16.38 10.04
N LYS A 124 16.37 -16.20 11.30
CA LYS A 124 16.37 -14.89 11.98
C LYS A 124 17.19 -13.82 11.26
N LYS A 125 18.07 -14.18 10.31
CA LYS A 125 18.84 -13.20 9.50
C LYS A 125 17.92 -12.34 8.62
N PHE A 126 16.71 -12.80 8.33
CA PHE A 126 15.74 -12.06 7.53
C PHE A 126 14.83 -11.15 8.36
N PHE A 127 14.97 -11.18 9.70
CA PHE A 127 14.21 -10.29 10.55
C PHE A 127 14.68 -8.84 10.41
N SER A 128 13.73 -7.91 10.42
CA SER A 128 13.95 -6.45 10.39
C SER A 128 14.66 -5.91 9.15
N LEU A 129 14.63 -6.65 8.03
CA LEU A 129 15.18 -6.14 6.77
C LEU A 129 14.33 -5.00 6.22
N LYS A 130 15.03 -3.98 5.71
CA LYS A 130 14.40 -2.81 5.10
C LYS A 130 14.57 -2.89 3.59
N GLY A 131 13.55 -3.42 2.91
CA GLY A 131 13.44 -3.45 1.46
C GLY A 131 14.20 -4.57 0.74
N LEU A 132 13.89 -4.71 -0.56
CA LEU A 132 14.32 -5.81 -1.42
C LEU A 132 15.85 -5.91 -1.59
N SER A 133 16.56 -4.78 -1.65
CA SER A 133 18.03 -4.82 -1.76
C SER A 133 18.70 -5.56 -0.60
N ASN A 134 18.16 -5.45 0.62
CA ASN A 134 18.73 -6.14 1.77
C ASN A 134 18.34 -7.61 1.75
N LEU A 135 17.11 -7.92 1.33
CA LEU A 135 16.65 -9.29 1.10
C LEU A 135 17.57 -10.03 0.12
N SER A 136 17.84 -9.46 -1.07
CA SER A 136 18.69 -10.08 -2.08
C SER A 136 20.11 -10.36 -1.57
N LYS A 137 20.72 -9.43 -0.83
CA LYS A 137 22.05 -9.64 -0.23
C LYS A 137 22.07 -10.83 0.72
N ILE A 138 21.10 -10.92 1.63
CA ILE A 138 21.05 -12.01 2.59
C ILE A 138 20.71 -13.35 1.92
N LEU A 139 19.86 -13.37 0.88
CA LEU A 139 19.60 -14.58 0.08
C LEU A 139 20.88 -15.09 -0.61
N VAL A 140 21.77 -14.19 -1.02
CA VAL A 140 23.08 -14.56 -1.58
C VAL A 140 24.00 -15.10 -0.49
N ASP A 141 24.15 -14.38 0.62
CA ASP A 141 25.06 -14.73 1.73
C ASP A 141 24.70 -16.08 2.37
N THR A 142 23.39 -16.35 2.51
CA THR A 142 22.87 -17.62 3.05
C THR A 142 22.82 -18.75 2.03
N LYS A 143 23.17 -18.47 0.76
CA LYS A 143 23.06 -19.39 -0.38
C LYS A 143 21.62 -19.84 -0.71
N LYS A 144 20.61 -19.24 -0.09
CA LYS A 144 19.18 -19.53 -0.32
C LYS A 144 18.73 -19.21 -1.76
N HIS A 145 19.38 -18.27 -2.45
CA HIS A 145 19.17 -18.03 -3.89
C HIS A 145 19.33 -19.28 -4.77
N ARG A 146 20.13 -20.27 -4.33
CA ARG A 146 20.30 -21.55 -5.04
C ARG A 146 19.22 -22.57 -4.71
N ALA A 147 18.64 -22.48 -3.52
CA ALA A 147 17.55 -23.35 -3.08
C ALA A 147 16.21 -22.90 -3.68
N TYR A 148 16.05 -21.58 -3.88
CA TYR A 148 14.84 -20.95 -4.42
C TYR A 148 15.13 -20.13 -5.69
N PRO A 149 15.64 -20.76 -6.77
CA PRO A 149 16.06 -20.04 -7.98
C PRO A 149 14.91 -19.37 -8.75
N LEU A 150 13.65 -19.75 -8.51
CA LEU A 150 12.48 -19.09 -9.15
C LEU A 150 11.96 -17.91 -8.32
N VAL A 151 12.41 -17.77 -7.07
CA VAL A 151 12.02 -16.68 -6.16
C VAL A 151 13.08 -15.57 -6.12
N PHE A 152 14.35 -15.89 -6.44
CA PHE A 152 15.49 -14.98 -6.43
C PHE A 152 15.72 -14.30 -7.80
#